data_AF-A0A3P7QMZ5-F1
#
_entry.id   AF-A0A3P7QMZ5-F1
#
_cell.length_a   1.000
_cell.length_b   1.000
_cell.length_c   1.000
_cell.angle_alpha   90.00
_cell.angle_beta   90.00
_cell.angle_gamma   90.00
#
_symmetry.space_group_name_H-M   'P 1'
#
loop_
_entity.id
_entity.type
_entity.pdbx_description
1 polymer ?
#
loop_
_entity_poly.entity_id
_entity_poly.type
_entity_poly.pdbx_seq_one_letter_code
_entity_poly.pdbx_strand_id
1 'polypeptide(L)'
;MLTLTLLRTKVVENVTVSKTIKMRIFTRNALKQLAYLYSWRGEALTAKVALGRSDTEVDQQAVEMVRTAVHKLLHPLCSSIVYGLVFRERMSSDVSLPNNHLLHLLLSPPMHNAFTDPLRRQLVVDCLLACPGLLPGYFSHWRTSLEPRDSDNWRDLIHFVQEVSILPTR
;
A
#
# COMPACT_ATOMS: atom_id res chain seq x y z
N MET A 1 15.92 10.56 -0.31
CA MET A 1 16.32 9.18 0.06
C MET A 1 16.55 8.99 1.56
N LEU A 2 17.45 9.78 2.17
CA LEU A 2 17.85 9.62 3.57
C LEU A 2 16.65 9.58 4.55
N THR A 3 15.65 10.44 4.35
CA THR A 3 14.47 10.54 5.22
C THR A 3 13.64 9.26 5.26
N LEU A 4 13.40 8.61 4.11
CA LEU A 4 12.60 7.37 4.06
C LEU A 4 13.36 6.21 4.71
N THR A 5 14.67 6.10 4.46
CA THR A 5 15.52 5.09 5.10
C THR A 5 15.60 5.30 6.62
N LEU A 6 15.73 6.55 7.07
CA LEU A 6 15.71 6.89 8.50
C LEU A 6 14.37 6.56 9.13
N LEU A 7 13.25 6.93 8.49
CA LEU A 7 11.92 6.62 8.99
C LEU A 7 11.70 5.11 9.10
N ARG A 8 12.18 4.33 8.12
CA ARG A 8 12.16 2.86 8.18
C ARG A 8 12.97 2.34 9.38
N THR A 9 14.25 2.66 9.44
CA THR A 9 15.19 2.06 10.42
C THR A 9 14.98 2.55 11.85
N LYS A 10 14.62 3.83 12.04
CA LYS A 10 14.49 4.44 13.37
C LYS A 10 13.07 4.38 13.93
N VAL A 11 12.05 4.25 13.08
CA VAL A 11 10.64 4.20 13.51
C VAL A 11 10.03 2.83 13.22
N VAL A 12 9.99 2.38 11.97
CA VAL A 12 9.27 1.15 11.59
C VAL A 12 9.94 -0.10 12.17
N GLU A 13 11.23 -0.29 11.91
CA GLU A 13 12.02 -1.46 12.35
C GLU A 13 12.44 -1.37 13.82
N ASN A 14 12.25 -0.22 14.44
CA ASN A 14 12.57 -0.01 15.85
C ASN A 14 11.48 -0.62 16.75
N VAL A 15 11.84 -1.64 17.51
CA VAL A 15 10.96 -2.34 18.45
C VAL A 15 10.61 -1.51 19.69
N THR A 16 11.41 -0.48 20.02
CA THR A 16 11.13 0.40 21.16
C THR A 16 10.00 1.38 20.88
N VAL A 17 9.72 1.64 19.58
CA VAL A 17 8.57 2.45 19.18
C VAL A 17 7.33 1.58 19.19
N SER A 18 6.42 1.86 20.12
CA SER A 18 5.18 1.09 20.26
C SER A 18 4.26 1.24 19.05
N LYS A 19 3.42 0.22 18.83
CA LYS A 19 2.44 0.19 17.74
C LYS A 19 1.48 1.39 17.78
N THR A 20 1.06 1.80 18.97
CA THR A 20 0.21 2.99 19.18
C THR A 20 0.89 4.27 18.72
N ILE A 21 2.19 4.42 18.99
CA ILE A 21 2.96 5.58 18.51
C ILE A 21 3.08 5.53 16.98
N LYS A 22 3.37 4.36 16.40
CA LYS A 22 3.40 4.18 14.94
C LYS A 22 2.08 4.58 14.28
N MET A 23 0.94 4.21 14.87
CA MET A 23 -0.39 4.61 14.37
C MET A 23 -0.62 6.12 14.40
N ARG A 24 -0.05 6.84 15.38
CA ARG A 24 -0.13 8.32 15.45
C ARG A 24 0.77 9.00 14.41
N ILE A 25 1.92 8.43 14.11
CA ILE A 25 2.85 8.93 13.08
C ILE A 25 2.29 8.63 11.68
N PHE A 26 1.93 7.38 11.44
CA PHE A 26 1.43 6.87 10.17
C PHE A 26 -0.09 6.95 10.10
N THR A 27 -0.60 8.18 10.18
CA THR A 27 -2.03 8.46 9.97
C THR A 27 -2.47 8.06 8.56
N ARG A 28 -3.78 7.95 8.33
CA ARG A 28 -4.36 7.67 7.01
C ARG A 28 -3.83 8.61 5.92
N ASN A 29 -3.70 9.91 6.24
CA ASN A 29 -3.17 10.87 5.29
C ASN A 29 -1.67 10.64 5.05
N ALA A 30 -0.87 10.38 6.11
CA ALA A 30 0.55 10.10 5.95
C ALA A 30 0.80 8.87 5.07
N LEU A 31 0.08 7.77 5.32
CA LEU A 31 0.16 6.56 4.50
C LEU A 31 -0.22 6.83 3.04
N LYS A 32 -1.29 7.58 2.80
CA LYS A 32 -1.69 7.99 1.44
C LYS A 32 -0.60 8.81 0.74
N GLN A 33 -0.01 9.80 1.42
CA GLN A 33 1.08 10.61 0.86
C GLN A 33 2.31 9.77 0.55
N LEU A 34 2.67 8.82 1.43
CA LEU A 34 3.75 7.87 1.16
C LEU A 34 3.44 7.00 -0.06
N ALA A 35 2.19 6.53 -0.23
CA ALA A 35 1.81 5.73 -1.38
C ALA A 35 1.85 6.51 -2.71
N TYR A 36 1.58 7.82 -2.72
CA TYR A 36 1.77 8.64 -3.93
C TYR A 36 3.22 8.63 -4.45
N LEU A 37 4.19 8.37 -3.57
CA LEU A 37 5.59 8.25 -3.99
C LEU A 37 5.86 7.03 -4.87
N TYR A 38 4.96 6.03 -4.91
CA TYR A 38 5.05 4.98 -5.93
C TYR A 38 4.85 5.50 -7.37
N SER A 39 4.19 6.65 -7.54
CA SER A 39 3.97 7.30 -8.83
C SER A 39 4.88 8.54 -9.00
N TRP A 40 5.90 8.68 -8.16
CA TRP A 40 6.80 9.83 -8.22
C TRP A 40 7.62 9.83 -9.52
N ARG A 41 7.67 10.98 -10.21
CA ARG A 41 8.35 11.16 -11.51
C ARG A 41 9.46 12.22 -11.46
N GLY A 42 10.11 12.39 -10.31
CA GLY A 42 11.15 13.41 -10.12
C GLY A 42 10.70 14.63 -9.30
N GLU A 43 11.65 15.48 -8.92
CA GLU A 43 11.36 16.79 -8.33
C GLU A 43 10.74 17.68 -9.41
N ALA A 44 9.45 17.98 -9.27
CA ALA A 44 8.78 18.97 -10.09
C ALA A 44 8.62 20.24 -9.26
N LEU A 45 9.24 21.33 -9.72
CA LEU A 45 9.13 22.66 -9.08
C LEU A 45 7.68 23.19 -9.09
N THR A 46 6.80 22.62 -9.92
CA THR A 46 5.35 22.95 -9.97
C THR A 46 4.54 21.80 -10.56
N ALA A 47 3.28 21.63 -10.15
CA ALA A 47 2.37 20.59 -10.65
C ALA A 47 2.18 20.60 -12.19
N LYS A 48 2.26 21.77 -12.84
CA LYS A 48 2.22 21.90 -14.30
C LYS A 48 3.45 21.31 -14.99
N VAL A 49 4.63 21.40 -14.36
CA VAL A 49 5.88 20.83 -14.88
C VAL A 49 5.86 19.31 -14.75
N ALA A 50 5.28 18.78 -13.66
CA ALA A 50 5.12 17.34 -13.46
C ALA A 50 4.26 16.67 -14.56
N LEU A 51 3.21 17.36 -15.03
CA LEU A 51 2.29 16.88 -16.06
C LEU A 51 2.83 17.04 -17.49
N GLY A 52 3.84 17.88 -17.70
CA GLY A 52 4.42 18.18 -19.02
C GLY A 52 5.73 17.48 -19.35
N ARG A 53 6.35 16.78 -18.39
CA ARG A 53 7.59 16.03 -18.63
C ARG A 53 7.32 14.78 -19.46
N SER A 54 8.04 14.64 -20.58
CA SER A 54 8.12 13.39 -21.32
C SER A 54 8.95 12.36 -20.53
N ASP A 55 8.70 11.06 -20.74
CA ASP A 55 9.41 9.98 -20.04
C ASP A 55 10.94 10.00 -20.28
N THR A 56 11.42 10.77 -21.27
CA THR A 56 12.84 11.00 -21.57
C THR A 56 13.53 12.01 -20.63
N GLU A 57 12.78 12.87 -19.95
CA GLU A 57 13.31 13.89 -19.02
C GLU A 57 13.33 13.43 -17.56
N VAL A 58 12.83 12.23 -17.30
CA VAL A 58 12.72 11.66 -15.95
C VAL A 58 13.96 10.82 -15.67
N ASP A 59 14.66 11.14 -14.57
CA ASP A 59 15.72 10.28 -14.05
C ASP A 59 15.10 8.97 -13.53
N GLN A 60 15.09 7.96 -14.41
CA GLN A 60 14.52 6.64 -14.12
C GLN A 60 15.22 5.96 -12.93
N GLN A 61 16.52 6.20 -12.76
CA GLN A 61 17.27 5.64 -11.63
C GLN A 61 16.80 6.26 -10.31
N ALA A 62 16.66 7.59 -10.25
CA ALA A 62 16.12 8.26 -9.08
C ALA A 62 14.68 7.82 -8.78
N VAL A 63 13.85 7.64 -9.81
CA VAL A 63 12.46 7.17 -9.66
C VAL A 63 12.44 5.76 -9.04
N GLU A 64 13.21 4.83 -9.58
CA GLU A 64 13.24 3.46 -9.06
C GLU A 64 13.81 3.41 -7.64
N MET A 65 14.78 4.27 -7.33
CA MET A 65 15.30 4.43 -5.97
C MET A 65 14.21 4.91 -5.00
N VAL A 66 13.39 5.90 -5.38
CA VAL A 66 12.24 6.35 -4.57
C VAL A 66 11.24 5.22 -4.40
N ARG A 67 10.85 4.58 -5.49
CA ARG A 67 9.86 3.50 -5.50
C ARG A 67 10.27 2.36 -4.58
N THR A 68 11.53 1.94 -4.68
CA THR A 68 12.13 0.90 -3.84
C THR A 68 12.21 1.33 -2.38
N ALA A 69 12.63 2.57 -2.09
CA ALA A 69 12.75 3.05 -0.71
C ALA A 69 11.37 3.14 -0.01
N VAL A 70 10.36 3.61 -0.71
CA VAL A 70 8.96 3.67 -0.24
C VAL A 70 8.44 2.27 0.00
N HIS A 71 8.67 1.34 -0.93
CA HIS A 71 8.23 -0.04 -0.78
C HIS A 71 8.88 -0.71 0.44
N LYS A 72 10.20 -0.58 0.60
CA LYS A 72 10.93 -1.10 1.77
C LYS A 72 10.44 -0.51 3.09
N LEU A 73 9.87 0.69 3.10
CA LEU A 73 9.26 1.28 4.28
C LEU A 73 7.83 0.76 4.51
N LEU A 74 6.98 0.80 3.49
CA LEU A 74 5.56 0.49 3.59
C LEU A 74 5.29 -1.00 3.76
N HIS A 75 6.09 -1.86 3.12
CA HIS A 75 5.91 -3.31 3.21
C HIS A 75 5.96 -3.83 4.64
N PRO A 76 7.08 -3.71 5.41
CA PRO A 76 7.10 -4.16 6.80
C PRO A 76 6.11 -3.39 7.69
N LEU A 77 5.78 -2.15 7.35
CA LEU A 77 4.79 -1.35 8.08
C LEU A 77 3.36 -1.92 7.92
N CYS A 78 3.02 -2.48 6.77
CA CYS A 78 1.65 -2.94 6.46
C CYS A 78 1.47 -4.46 6.54
N SER A 79 2.55 -5.25 6.51
CA SER A 79 2.47 -6.72 6.54
C SER A 79 2.96 -7.35 7.85
N SER A 80 3.62 -6.59 8.74
CA SER A 80 4.20 -7.15 9.98
C SER A 80 3.36 -6.90 11.23
N ILE A 81 3.08 -7.96 11.98
CA ILE A 81 2.47 -7.87 13.33
C ILE A 81 3.46 -7.26 14.34
N VAL A 82 4.75 -7.54 14.19
CA VAL A 82 5.81 -7.15 15.13
C VAL A 82 6.23 -5.69 14.91
N TYR A 83 6.56 -5.35 13.67
CA TYR A 83 7.12 -4.03 13.34
C TYR A 83 6.07 -3.04 12.82
N GLY A 84 5.02 -3.56 12.20
CA GLY A 84 4.05 -2.77 11.45
C GLY A 84 2.82 -2.35 12.24
N LEU A 85 1.79 -1.97 11.50
CA LEU A 85 0.49 -1.51 12.00
C LEU A 85 -0.52 -2.65 12.12
N VAL A 86 -0.16 -3.87 11.69
CA VAL A 86 -1.06 -5.04 11.71
C VAL A 86 -1.38 -5.47 13.13
N PHE A 87 -2.61 -5.30 13.55
CA PHE A 87 -3.13 -5.88 14.78
C PHE A 87 -3.60 -7.30 14.52
N ARG A 88 -3.20 -8.22 15.40
CA ARG A 88 -3.65 -9.60 15.36
C ARG A 88 -5.16 -9.63 15.58
N GLU A 89 -5.89 -10.19 14.62
CA GLU A 89 -7.34 -10.30 14.71
C GLU A 89 -7.68 -11.18 15.92
N ARG A 90 -8.50 -10.64 16.83
CA ARG A 90 -9.17 -11.43 17.86
C ARG A 90 -10.51 -11.82 17.27
N MET A 91 -10.96 -13.04 17.53
CA MET A 91 -12.26 -13.61 17.14
C MET A 91 -13.46 -12.89 17.79
N SER A 92 -13.38 -11.59 18.07
CA SER A 92 -14.45 -10.81 18.67
C SER A 92 -15.09 -9.91 17.63
N SER A 93 -16.40 -10.04 17.51
CA SER A 93 -17.32 -9.34 16.60
C SER A 93 -17.45 -7.82 16.81
N ASP A 94 -16.48 -7.17 17.47
CA ASP A 94 -16.62 -5.77 17.87
C ASP A 94 -16.10 -4.81 16.78
N VAL A 95 -16.93 -3.80 16.51
CA VAL A 95 -17.09 -3.06 15.23
C VAL A 95 -15.95 -2.05 14.94
N SER A 96 -14.84 -2.14 15.68
CA SER A 96 -13.67 -1.29 15.50
C SER A 96 -12.53 -2.11 14.91
N LEU A 97 -12.56 -2.39 13.59
CA LEU A 97 -11.46 -3.07 12.88
C LEU A 97 -10.15 -2.30 13.12
N PRO A 98 -9.24 -2.77 13.98
CA PRO A 98 -8.03 -2.03 14.35
C PRO A 98 -7.11 -1.79 13.13
N ASN A 99 -7.30 -2.60 12.09
CA ASN A 99 -6.59 -2.55 10.82
C ASN A 99 -7.22 -1.61 9.78
N ASN A 100 -8.26 -0.84 10.12
CA ASN A 100 -8.95 0.05 9.16
C ASN A 100 -8.01 1.11 8.54
N HIS A 101 -6.94 1.52 9.25
CA HIS A 101 -5.91 2.39 8.66
C HIS A 101 -5.24 1.78 7.42
N LEU A 102 -5.02 0.46 7.44
CA LEU A 102 -4.48 -0.29 6.31
C LEU A 102 -5.51 -0.37 5.19
N LEU A 103 -6.78 -0.64 5.50
CA LEU A 103 -7.85 -0.64 4.50
C LEU A 103 -7.94 0.72 3.78
N HIS A 104 -7.90 1.83 4.52
CA HIS A 104 -7.87 3.18 3.92
C HIS A 104 -6.67 3.42 3.00
N LEU A 105 -5.50 2.84 3.31
CA LEU A 105 -4.35 2.89 2.41
C LEU A 105 -4.58 2.07 1.15
N LEU A 106 -5.04 0.83 1.27
CA LEU A 106 -5.28 -0.08 0.14
C LEU A 106 -6.36 0.46 -0.82
N LEU A 107 -7.34 1.20 -0.30
CA LEU A 107 -8.41 1.82 -1.09
C LEU A 107 -8.08 3.25 -1.55
N SER A 108 -6.89 3.76 -1.23
CA SER A 108 -6.52 5.13 -1.59
C SER A 108 -6.23 5.26 -3.10
N PRO A 109 -6.37 6.47 -3.70
CA PRO A 109 -6.12 6.68 -5.12
C PRO A 109 -4.79 6.13 -5.67
N PRO A 110 -3.63 6.26 -4.99
CA PRO A 110 -2.37 5.69 -5.51
C PRO A 110 -2.36 4.15 -5.58
N MET A 111 -3.31 3.47 -4.93
CA MET A 111 -3.42 2.01 -4.89
C MET A 111 -4.54 1.46 -5.79
N HIS A 112 -5.31 2.30 -6.49
CA HIS A 112 -6.47 1.86 -7.28
C HIS A 112 -6.13 0.80 -8.34
N ASN A 113 -4.96 0.90 -8.99
CA ASN A 113 -4.47 -0.09 -9.94
C ASN A 113 -3.26 -0.85 -9.38
N ALA A 114 -3.30 -1.22 -8.11
CA ALA A 114 -2.18 -1.91 -7.48
C ALA A 114 -1.81 -3.23 -8.20
N PHE A 115 -2.77 -3.89 -8.84
CA PHE A 115 -2.55 -5.15 -9.56
C PHE A 115 -1.66 -5.01 -10.81
N THR A 116 -1.49 -3.80 -11.36
CA THR A 116 -0.64 -3.56 -12.54
C THR A 116 0.81 -3.20 -12.20
N ASP A 117 1.10 -2.81 -10.95
CA ASP A 117 2.45 -2.51 -10.47
C ASP A 117 2.92 -3.63 -9.52
N PRO A 118 4.04 -4.32 -9.82
CA PRO A 118 4.51 -5.45 -9.00
C PRO A 118 4.72 -5.15 -7.52
N LEU A 119 5.24 -3.95 -7.18
CA LEU A 119 5.51 -3.57 -5.79
C LEU A 119 4.22 -3.22 -5.04
N ARG A 120 3.27 -2.57 -5.72
CA ARG A 120 1.95 -2.29 -5.13
C ARG A 120 1.16 -3.58 -4.97
N ARG A 121 1.15 -4.46 -5.97
CA ARG A 121 0.49 -5.78 -5.91
C ARG A 121 1.01 -6.57 -4.72
N GLN A 122 2.33 -6.70 -4.60
CA GLN A 122 2.95 -7.38 -3.46
C GLN A 122 2.53 -6.76 -2.12
N LEU A 123 2.57 -5.43 -2.00
CA LEU A 123 2.14 -4.75 -0.77
C LEU A 123 0.68 -5.08 -0.40
N VAL A 124 -0.23 -5.10 -1.38
CA VAL A 124 -1.64 -5.42 -1.13
C VAL A 124 -1.80 -6.87 -0.70
N VAL A 125 -1.21 -7.82 -1.44
CA VAL A 125 -1.31 -9.26 -1.14
C VAL A 125 -0.77 -9.55 0.26
N ASP A 126 0.42 -9.08 0.59
CA ASP A 126 1.06 -9.34 1.88
C ASP A 126 0.35 -8.65 3.05
N CYS A 127 -0.27 -7.48 2.81
CA CYS A 127 -1.10 -6.80 3.80
C CYS A 127 -2.41 -7.56 4.07
N LEU A 128 -3.08 -8.05 3.02
CA LEU A 128 -4.30 -8.85 3.13
C LEU A 128 -4.03 -10.23 3.74
N LEU A 129 -2.88 -10.84 3.45
CA LEU A 129 -2.39 -12.05 4.11
C LEU A 129 -2.21 -11.84 5.62
N ALA A 130 -1.65 -10.68 6.00
CA ALA A 130 -1.45 -10.35 7.39
C ALA A 130 -2.75 -9.99 8.12
N CYS A 131 -3.77 -9.50 7.40
CA CYS A 131 -5.08 -9.10 7.94
C CYS A 131 -6.25 -9.62 7.06
N PRO A 132 -6.62 -10.91 7.11
CA PRO A 132 -7.68 -11.46 6.27
C PRO A 132 -9.05 -10.80 6.48
N GLY A 133 -9.35 -10.28 7.67
CA GLY A 133 -10.59 -9.54 7.96
C GLY A 133 -10.75 -8.24 7.18
N LEU A 134 -9.71 -7.78 6.47
CA LEU A 134 -9.83 -6.65 5.52
C LEU A 134 -10.43 -7.06 4.17
N LEU A 135 -10.41 -8.35 3.82
CA LEU A 135 -10.88 -8.86 2.52
C LEU A 135 -12.31 -8.44 2.17
N PRO A 136 -13.31 -8.55 3.08
CA PRO A 136 -14.68 -8.15 2.74
C PRO A 136 -14.78 -6.64 2.44
N GLY A 137 -14.09 -5.82 3.24
CA GLY A 137 -14.03 -4.38 3.04
C GLY A 137 -13.31 -4.01 1.74
N TYR A 138 -12.24 -4.73 1.42
CA TYR A 138 -11.49 -4.54 0.19
C TYR A 138 -12.34 -4.91 -1.03
N PHE A 139 -12.86 -6.14 -1.10
CA PHE A 139 -13.66 -6.57 -2.26
C PHE A 139 -14.97 -5.81 -2.45
N SER A 140 -15.61 -5.34 -1.37
CA SER A 140 -16.82 -4.52 -1.50
C SER A 140 -16.57 -3.22 -2.27
N HIS A 141 -15.38 -2.62 -2.15
CA HIS A 141 -14.98 -1.44 -2.94
C HIS A 141 -14.83 -1.75 -4.43
N TRP A 142 -14.46 -2.98 -4.78
CA TRP A 142 -14.21 -3.41 -6.17
C TRP A 142 -15.44 -3.95 -6.87
N ARG A 143 -16.61 -4.01 -6.21
CA ARG A 143 -17.81 -4.67 -6.72
C ARG A 143 -18.18 -4.26 -8.16
N THR A 144 -18.08 -2.98 -8.49
CA THR A 144 -18.39 -2.46 -9.84
C THR A 144 -17.31 -2.76 -10.88
N SER A 145 -16.06 -2.92 -10.44
CA SER A 145 -14.92 -3.28 -11.30
C SER A 145 -14.85 -4.79 -11.59
N LEU A 146 -15.50 -5.61 -10.76
CA LEU A 146 -15.58 -7.07 -10.94
C LEU A 146 -16.62 -7.51 -11.99
N GLU A 147 -17.50 -6.61 -12.43
CA GLU A 147 -18.45 -6.90 -13.52
C GLU A 147 -17.69 -7.28 -14.80
N PRO A 148 -18.10 -8.35 -15.52
CA PRO A 148 -17.42 -8.80 -16.72
C PRO A 148 -17.22 -7.70 -17.76
N ARG A 149 -15.98 -7.51 -18.19
CA ARG A 149 -15.59 -6.55 -19.23
C ARG A 149 -14.57 -7.18 -20.16
N ASP A 150 -14.71 -6.92 -21.46
CA ASP A 150 -13.71 -7.38 -22.43
C ASP A 150 -12.56 -6.37 -22.51
N SER A 151 -11.69 -6.40 -21.51
CA SER A 151 -10.46 -5.61 -21.48
C SER A 151 -9.34 -6.35 -20.75
N ASP A 152 -8.09 -6.11 -21.17
CA ASP A 152 -6.92 -6.73 -20.54
C ASP A 152 -6.82 -6.36 -19.06
N ASN A 153 -7.11 -5.11 -18.72
CA ASN A 153 -7.14 -4.63 -17.35
C ASN A 153 -8.16 -5.38 -16.47
N TRP A 154 -9.31 -5.78 -17.04
CA TRP A 154 -10.27 -6.61 -16.31
C TRP A 154 -9.73 -8.03 -16.11
N ARG A 155 -9.08 -8.62 -17.12
CA ARG A 155 -8.45 -9.94 -17.00
C ARG A 155 -7.36 -9.95 -15.91
N ASP A 156 -6.51 -8.92 -15.89
CA ASP A 156 -5.47 -8.74 -14.88
C ASP A 156 -6.07 -8.59 -13.47
N LEU A 157 -7.16 -7.82 -13.35
CA LEU A 157 -7.89 -7.71 -12.10
C LEU A 157 -8.44 -9.06 -11.63
N ILE A 158 -9.06 -9.85 -12.50
CA ILE A 158 -9.59 -11.18 -12.13
C ILE A 158 -8.46 -12.12 -11.71
N HIS A 159 -7.32 -12.12 -12.41
CA HIS A 159 -6.14 -12.90 -12.00
C HIS A 159 -5.64 -12.49 -10.61
N PHE A 160 -5.60 -11.18 -10.32
CA PHE A 160 -5.24 -10.68 -9.00
C PHE A 160 -6.26 -11.09 -7.92
N VAL A 161 -7.55 -11.01 -8.19
CA VAL A 161 -8.61 -11.42 -7.25
C VAL A 161 -8.52 -12.91 -6.96
N GLN A 162 -8.22 -13.75 -7.97
CA GLN A 162 -7.98 -15.18 -7.78
C GLN A 162 -6.78 -15.43 -6.87
N GLU A 163 -5.65 -14.75 -7.09
CA GLU A 163 -4.47 -14.84 -6.23
C GLU A 163 -4.81 -14.50 -4.76
N VAL A 164 -5.54 -13.40 -4.55
CA VAL A 164 -5.95 -12.96 -3.21
C VAL A 164 -6.99 -13.90 -2.58
N SER A 165 -7.83 -14.57 -3.37
CA SER A 165 -8.88 -15.48 -2.86
C SER A 165 -8.33 -16.84 -2.43
N ILE A 166 -7.16 -17.24 -2.94
CA ILE A 166 -6.49 -18.51 -2.59
C ILE A 166 -5.66 -18.36 -1.29
N LEU A 167 -5.54 -17.14 -0.77
CA LEU A 167 -4.77 -16.88 0.45
C LEU A 167 -5.33 -17.68 1.64
N PRO A 168 -4.47 -18.37 2.42
CA PRO A 168 -4.91 -19.19 3.53
C PRO A 168 -5.57 -18.30 4.60
N THR A 169 -6.87 -18.45 4.77
CA THR A 169 -7.61 -17.90 5.92
C THR A 169 -7.23 -18.75 7.13
N ARG A 170 -6.28 -18.26 7.93
CA ARG A 170 -5.81 -18.91 9.17
C ARG A 170 -6.69 -18.61 10.36
#